data_AF-X6GGS1-F1
#
_entry.id   AF-X6GGS1-F1
#
_cell.length_a   1.000
_cell.length_b   1.000
_cell.length_c   1.000
_cell.angle_alpha   90.00
_cell.angle_beta   90.00
_cell.angle_gamma   90.00
#
_symmetry.space_group_name_H-M   'P 1'
#
loop_
_entity.id
_entity.type
_entity.pdbx_description
1 polymer ?
#
loop_
_entity_poly.entity_id
_entity_poly.type
_entity_poly.pdbx_seq_one_letter_code
_entity_poly.pdbx_strand_id
1 'polypeptide(L)'
;MPNLENLKKQAKQYLRWHRERYYPVAAEIRAALPRFQHLDDNQVLEANFKLSDAQELIARQSGFEGWQALKTGAPAMTDQKKQTVPAPVLSSTSAQLFVTDIKASFEFFTTKLGFGVDFVYGDPAFYGQVTRDNAQLALRLVCEPVFVGDIRQREHLLSAGITVDTADEIKQLFLNFQAAGVPFH
;
A
#
# COMPACT_ATOMS: atom_id res chain seq x y z
N MET A 1 -23.69 6.18 -4.28
CA MET A 1 -24.72 5.18 -3.96
C MET A 1 -24.11 3.80 -4.15
N PRO A 2 -24.09 2.90 -3.15
CA PRO A 2 -23.83 1.49 -3.41
C PRO A 2 -25.07 0.92 -4.09
N ASN A 3 -25.12 1.04 -5.42
CA ASN A 3 -26.08 0.33 -6.23
C ASN A 3 -25.78 -1.18 -6.07
N LEU A 4 -26.80 -2.02 -5.87
CA LEU A 4 -26.62 -3.48 -5.81
C LEU A 4 -25.84 -4.00 -7.04
N GLU A 5 -26.02 -3.36 -8.20
CA GLU A 5 -25.23 -3.63 -9.40
C GLU A 5 -23.75 -3.28 -9.25
N ASN A 6 -23.40 -2.20 -8.54
CA ASN A 6 -22.01 -1.86 -8.24
C ASN A 6 -21.39 -2.89 -7.27
N LEU A 7 -22.14 -3.35 -6.26
CA LEU A 7 -21.68 -4.38 -5.33
C LEU A 7 -21.46 -5.73 -6.03
N LYS A 8 -22.32 -6.10 -6.99
CA LYS A 8 -22.11 -7.28 -7.84
C LYS A 8 -20.84 -7.16 -8.71
N LYS A 9 -20.56 -5.97 -9.24
CA LYS A 9 -19.32 -5.71 -10.01
C LYS A 9 -18.09 -5.82 -9.10
N GLN A 10 -18.16 -5.25 -7.90
CA GLN A 10 -17.09 -5.34 -6.91
C GLN A 10 -16.83 -6.81 -6.51
N ALA A 11 -17.87 -7.64 -6.35
CA ALA A 11 -17.69 -9.07 -6.03
C ALA A 11 -16.92 -9.81 -7.14
N LYS A 12 -17.21 -9.50 -8.40
CA LYS A 12 -16.47 -10.05 -9.54
C LYS A 12 -15.02 -9.57 -9.56
N GLN A 13 -14.76 -8.33 -9.16
CA GLN A 13 -13.40 -7.78 -9.08
C GLN A 13 -12.56 -8.50 -8.02
N TYR A 14 -13.09 -8.74 -6.82
CA TYR A 14 -12.40 -9.53 -5.78
C TYR A 14 -12.12 -10.97 -6.23
N LEU A 15 -13.10 -11.61 -6.89
CA LEU A 15 -12.88 -12.94 -7.46
C LEU A 15 -11.76 -12.94 -8.51
N ARG A 16 -11.70 -11.91 -9.35
CA ARG A 16 -10.63 -11.75 -10.34
C ARG A 16 -9.27 -11.54 -9.68
N TRP A 17 -9.17 -10.62 -8.73
CA TRP A 17 -7.92 -10.35 -7.99
C TRP A 17 -7.40 -11.59 -7.26
N HIS A 18 -8.28 -12.39 -6.65
CA HIS A 18 -7.90 -13.66 -6.05
C HIS A 18 -7.30 -14.62 -7.10
N ARG A 19 -7.95 -14.78 -8.27
CA ARG A 19 -7.45 -15.62 -9.37
C ARG A 19 -6.11 -15.15 -9.94
N GLU A 20 -5.91 -13.84 -9.98
CA GLU A 20 -4.65 -13.21 -10.42
C GLU A 20 -3.56 -13.26 -9.33
N ARG A 21 -3.83 -13.87 -8.16
CA ARG A 21 -2.96 -13.92 -6.99
C ARG A 21 -2.50 -12.53 -6.53
N TYR A 22 -3.38 -11.53 -6.66
CA TYR A 22 -3.12 -10.18 -6.18
C TYR A 22 -3.09 -10.16 -4.65
N TYR A 23 -1.88 -10.06 -4.11
CA TYR A 23 -1.58 -10.28 -2.70
C TYR A 23 -2.40 -9.45 -1.71
N PRO A 24 -2.67 -8.15 -1.93
CA PRO A 24 -3.45 -7.33 -0.99
C PRO A 24 -4.87 -7.87 -0.71
N VAL A 25 -5.46 -8.58 -1.67
CA VAL A 25 -6.80 -9.17 -1.48
C VAL A 25 -6.80 -10.34 -0.48
N ALA A 26 -5.67 -11.02 -0.29
CA ALA A 26 -5.56 -12.10 0.68
C ALA A 26 -5.80 -11.62 2.12
N ALA A 27 -5.19 -10.48 2.48
CA ALA A 27 -5.36 -9.87 3.80
C ALA A 27 -6.82 -9.42 4.04
N GLU A 28 -7.48 -8.85 3.03
CA GLU A 28 -8.89 -8.46 3.12
C GLU A 28 -9.82 -9.66 3.29
N ILE A 29 -9.58 -10.73 2.51
CA ILE A 29 -10.35 -11.99 2.61
C ILE A 29 -10.18 -12.61 4.01
N ARG A 30 -8.94 -12.68 4.51
CA ARG A 30 -8.61 -13.22 5.82
C ARG A 30 -9.26 -12.44 6.96
N ALA A 31 -9.28 -11.11 6.88
CA ALA A 31 -9.87 -10.26 7.90
C ALA A 31 -11.40 -10.41 7.97
N ALA A 32 -12.07 -10.52 6.82
CA ALA A 32 -13.53 -10.47 6.78
C ALA A 32 -14.20 -11.85 6.86
N LEU A 33 -13.61 -12.91 6.32
CA LEU A 33 -14.28 -14.21 6.15
C LEU A 33 -13.82 -15.24 7.20
N PRO A 34 -14.71 -15.74 8.08
CA PRO A 34 -14.37 -16.70 9.13
C PRO A 34 -13.62 -17.94 8.64
N ARG A 35 -13.98 -18.45 7.45
CA ARG A 35 -13.33 -19.63 6.84
C ARG A 35 -11.85 -19.42 6.55
N PHE A 36 -11.41 -18.18 6.32
CA PHE A 36 -10.05 -17.85 5.90
C PHE A 36 -9.19 -17.26 7.02
N GLN A 37 -9.77 -16.96 8.20
CA GLN A 37 -9.08 -16.27 9.31
C GLN A 37 -7.82 -16.99 9.83
N HIS A 38 -7.79 -18.31 9.71
CA HIS A 38 -6.70 -19.15 10.23
C HIS A 38 -5.61 -19.46 9.19
N LEU A 39 -5.76 -18.96 7.96
CA LEU A 39 -4.82 -19.18 6.87
C LEU A 39 -3.84 -18.03 6.76
N ASP A 40 -2.62 -18.29 6.28
CA ASP A 40 -1.73 -17.22 5.81
C ASP A 40 -2.12 -16.71 4.41
N ASP A 41 -1.55 -15.59 3.97
CA ASP A 41 -1.95 -14.95 2.72
C ASP A 41 -1.70 -15.84 1.49
N ASN A 42 -0.66 -16.69 1.48
CA ASN A 42 -0.44 -17.66 0.39
C ASN A 42 -1.52 -18.74 0.39
N GLN A 43 -1.83 -19.29 1.56
CA GLN A 43 -2.87 -20.30 1.74
C GLN A 43 -4.25 -19.76 1.35
N VAL A 44 -4.53 -18.48 1.63
CA VAL A 44 -5.76 -17.80 1.18
C VAL A 44 -5.84 -17.74 -0.35
N LEU A 45 -4.73 -17.39 -1.01
CA LEU A 45 -4.66 -17.31 -2.48
C LEU A 45 -4.68 -18.68 -3.17
N GLU A 46 -4.27 -19.74 -2.47
CA GLU A 46 -4.34 -21.12 -2.95
C GLU A 46 -5.69 -21.78 -2.69
N ALA A 47 -6.40 -21.35 -1.65
CA ALA A 47 -7.71 -21.86 -1.33
C ALA A 47 -8.75 -21.52 -2.41
N ASN A 48 -9.74 -22.41 -2.58
CA ASN A 48 -10.84 -22.19 -3.51
C ASN A 48 -11.70 -21.00 -3.04
N PHE A 49 -11.69 -19.93 -3.83
CA PHE A 49 -12.48 -18.73 -3.58
C PHE A 49 -13.52 -18.56 -4.68
N LYS A 50 -14.80 -18.62 -4.28
CA LYS A 50 -15.94 -18.57 -5.19
C LYS A 50 -16.57 -17.18 -5.19
N LEU A 51 -17.42 -16.92 -6.19
CA LEU A 51 -18.19 -15.68 -6.25
C LEU A 51 -19.05 -15.46 -5.01
N SER A 52 -19.57 -16.53 -4.39
CA SER A 52 -20.32 -16.45 -3.13
C SER A 52 -19.46 -15.94 -1.97
N ASP A 53 -18.19 -16.35 -1.91
CA ASP A 53 -17.25 -15.90 -0.88
C ASP A 53 -16.93 -14.41 -1.08
N ALA A 54 -16.76 -13.97 -2.34
CA ALA A 54 -16.59 -12.55 -2.66
C ALA A 54 -17.82 -11.68 -2.34
N GLN A 55 -19.02 -12.25 -2.49
CA GLN A 55 -20.26 -11.58 -2.08
C GLN A 55 -20.38 -11.48 -0.56
N GLU A 56 -19.98 -12.52 0.17
CA GLU A 56 -19.95 -12.50 1.63
C GLU A 56 -18.91 -11.49 2.16
N LEU A 57 -17.74 -11.41 1.52
CA LEU A 57 -16.69 -10.43 1.85
C LEU A 57 -17.25 -9.01 1.83
N ILE A 58 -17.91 -8.64 0.73
CA ILE A 58 -18.52 -7.31 0.56
C ILE A 58 -19.65 -7.09 1.57
N ALA A 59 -20.45 -8.10 1.85
CA ALA A 59 -21.50 -8.00 2.85
C ALA A 59 -20.94 -7.69 4.23
N ARG A 60 -19.91 -8.42 4.66
CA ARG A 60 -19.26 -8.22 5.97
C ARG A 60 -18.51 -6.90 6.06
N GLN A 61 -17.82 -6.48 5.00
CA GLN A 61 -17.21 -5.14 4.93
C GLN A 61 -18.25 -4.01 5.02
N SER A 62 -19.48 -4.27 4.57
CA SER A 62 -20.61 -3.34 4.68
C SER A 62 -21.37 -3.47 6.01
N GLY A 63 -20.90 -4.30 6.95
CA GLY A 63 -21.51 -4.49 8.28
C GLY A 63 -22.64 -5.53 8.33
N PHE A 64 -22.83 -6.34 7.28
CA PHE A 64 -23.86 -7.39 7.24
C PHE A 64 -23.26 -8.78 7.42
N GLU A 65 -23.99 -9.67 8.08
CA GLU A 65 -23.55 -11.06 8.29
C GLU A 65 -23.46 -11.89 7.00
N GLY A 66 -24.13 -11.46 5.92
CA GLY A 66 -24.07 -12.14 4.63
C GLY A 66 -24.85 -11.45 3.52
N TRP A 67 -24.70 -11.96 2.29
CA TRP A 67 -25.23 -11.33 1.07
C TRP A 67 -26.76 -11.20 1.04
N GLN A 68 -27.49 -12.15 1.66
CA GLN A 68 -28.95 -12.04 1.78
C GLN A 68 -29.34 -10.95 2.79
N ALA A 69 -28.67 -10.86 3.94
CA ALA A 69 -28.89 -9.80 4.92
C ALA A 69 -28.60 -8.42 4.32
N LEU A 70 -27.55 -8.30 3.50
CA LEU A 70 -27.26 -7.08 2.75
C LEU A 70 -28.38 -6.74 1.76
N LYS A 71 -28.88 -7.71 0.98
CA LYS A 71 -29.98 -7.44 0.01
C LYS A 71 -31.28 -7.01 0.69
N THR A 72 -31.59 -7.61 1.84
CA THR A 72 -32.82 -7.30 2.60
C THR A 72 -32.69 -6.03 3.43
N GLY A 73 -31.50 -5.73 3.96
CA GLY A 73 -31.22 -4.56 4.78
C GLY A 73 -30.78 -3.31 4.00
N ALA A 74 -30.30 -3.46 2.77
CA ALA A 74 -29.93 -2.32 1.91
C ALA A 74 -31.08 -1.32 1.66
N PRO A 75 -32.36 -1.74 1.47
CA PRO A 75 -33.50 -0.84 1.39
C PRO A 75 -33.83 -0.12 2.71
N ALA A 76 -33.52 -0.71 3.87
CA ALA A 76 -33.76 -0.11 5.19
C ALA A 76 -32.64 0.86 5.60
N MET A 77 -31.38 0.60 5.19
CA MET A 77 -30.25 1.52 5.36
C MET A 77 -30.36 2.78 4.50
N THR A 78 -31.17 2.79 3.44
CA THR A 78 -31.46 4.02 2.69
C THR A 78 -32.27 5.05 3.50
N ASP A 79 -32.99 4.63 4.55
CA ASP A 79 -33.84 5.49 5.38
C ASP A 79 -33.23 5.80 6.76
N GLN A 80 -32.48 4.88 7.36
CA GLN A 80 -31.82 5.12 8.65
C GLN A 80 -30.35 5.46 8.47
N LYS A 81 -30.02 6.72 8.82
CA LYS A 81 -28.71 7.37 8.79
C LYS A 81 -28.17 7.64 7.38
N LYS A 82 -28.55 8.82 6.90
CA LYS A 82 -27.61 9.76 6.28
C LYS A 82 -26.55 10.18 7.31
N GLN A 83 -25.84 9.21 7.89
CA GLN A 83 -24.51 9.47 8.41
C GLN A 83 -23.72 9.86 7.19
N THR A 84 -23.33 11.12 7.10
CA THR A 84 -22.30 11.56 6.17
C THR A 84 -21.11 10.66 6.45
N VAL A 85 -20.94 9.59 5.67
CA VAL A 85 -19.69 8.83 5.67
C VAL A 85 -18.64 9.90 5.39
N PRO A 86 -17.73 10.17 6.33
CA PRO A 86 -16.71 11.18 6.11
C PRO A 86 -16.06 10.86 4.77
N ALA A 87 -15.87 11.88 3.93
CA ALA A 87 -15.13 11.67 2.71
C ALA A 87 -13.79 10.99 3.08
N PRO A 88 -13.34 9.98 2.33
CA PRO A 88 -12.08 9.31 2.63
C PRO A 88 -10.97 10.37 2.66
N VAL A 89 -10.22 10.39 3.76
CA VAL A 89 -9.06 11.27 3.92
C VAL A 89 -7.83 10.49 3.51
N LEU A 90 -7.12 10.97 2.49
CA LEU A 90 -5.79 10.46 2.16
C LEU A 90 -4.82 10.93 3.25
N SER A 91 -4.37 10.02 4.11
CA SER A 91 -3.57 10.34 5.29
C SER A 91 -2.11 10.61 4.97
N SER A 92 -1.58 10.04 3.89
CA SER A 92 -0.20 10.21 3.46
C SER A 92 -0.01 9.83 2.00
N THR A 93 1.17 10.18 1.47
CA THR A 93 1.69 9.69 0.19
C THR A 93 3.10 9.19 0.42
N SER A 94 3.54 8.23 -0.41
CA SER A 94 4.92 7.79 -0.43
C SER A 94 5.50 7.94 -1.83
N ALA A 95 6.74 8.42 -1.92
CA ALA A 95 7.51 8.38 -3.15
C ALA A 95 8.07 6.96 -3.35
N GLN A 96 7.86 6.40 -4.54
CA GLN A 96 8.39 5.09 -4.90
C GLN A 96 9.79 5.23 -5.50
N LEU A 97 10.81 4.69 -4.81
CA LEU A 97 12.17 4.61 -5.32
C LEU A 97 12.48 3.19 -5.81
N PHE A 98 13.03 3.12 -7.02
CA PHE A 98 13.59 1.88 -7.54
C PHE A 98 15.07 1.79 -7.18
N VAL A 99 15.43 0.66 -6.57
CA VAL A 99 16.78 0.39 -6.07
C VAL A 99 17.31 -0.91 -6.65
N THR A 100 18.62 -1.02 -6.81
CA THR A 100 19.31 -2.22 -7.31
C THR A 100 19.78 -3.14 -6.20
N ASP A 101 19.92 -2.62 -4.98
CA ASP A 101 20.22 -3.39 -3.76
C ASP A 101 19.34 -2.87 -2.64
N ILE A 102 18.36 -3.69 -2.23
CA ILE A 102 17.39 -3.29 -1.21
C ILE A 102 18.00 -3.22 0.19
N LYS A 103 18.94 -4.11 0.52
CA LYS A 103 19.55 -4.18 1.85
C LYS A 103 20.46 -2.97 2.05
N ALA A 104 21.33 -2.69 1.10
CA ALA A 104 22.20 -1.51 1.13
C ALA A 104 21.38 -0.21 1.15
N SER A 105 20.24 -0.17 0.45
CA SER A 105 19.35 0.99 0.47
C SER A 105 18.73 1.22 1.85
N PHE A 106 18.19 0.18 2.49
CA PHE A 106 17.67 0.28 3.86
C PHE A 106 18.75 0.74 4.84
N GLU A 107 19.95 0.17 4.77
CA GLU A 107 21.08 0.57 5.60
C GLU A 107 21.46 2.04 5.37
N PHE A 108 21.51 2.50 4.12
CA PHE A 108 21.79 3.90 3.81
C PHE A 108 20.75 4.85 4.40
N PHE A 109 19.46 4.61 4.16
CA PHE A 109 18.40 5.47 4.68
C PHE A 109 18.39 5.51 6.21
N THR A 110 18.60 4.38 6.86
CA THR A 110 18.55 4.28 8.32
C THR A 110 19.79 4.84 9.00
N THR A 111 20.98 4.48 8.52
CA THR A 111 22.24 4.83 9.19
C THR A 111 22.80 6.19 8.77
N LYS A 112 22.54 6.62 7.52
CA LYS A 112 23.09 7.89 6.99
C LYS A 112 22.08 9.01 7.00
N LEU A 113 20.83 8.72 6.62
CA LEU A 113 19.78 9.73 6.47
C LEU A 113 18.83 9.82 7.67
N GLY A 114 18.98 8.95 8.67
CA GLY A 114 18.23 8.99 9.92
C GLY A 114 16.76 8.59 9.77
N PHE A 115 16.41 7.79 8.76
CA PHE A 115 15.07 7.21 8.64
C PHE A 115 14.90 5.99 9.55
N GLY A 116 13.68 5.70 9.94
CA GLY A 116 13.28 4.40 10.50
C GLY A 116 12.80 3.45 9.40
N VAL A 117 12.86 2.14 9.68
CA VAL A 117 12.16 1.14 8.87
C VAL A 117 10.71 1.10 9.32
N ASP A 118 9.78 1.29 8.38
CA ASP A 118 8.34 1.13 8.62
C ASP A 118 7.93 -0.34 8.42
N PHE A 119 8.25 -0.89 7.25
CA PHE A 119 8.10 -2.33 7.00
C PHE A 119 9.09 -2.84 5.96
N VAL A 120 9.31 -4.15 5.98
CA VAL A 120 10.08 -4.90 4.97
C VAL A 120 9.22 -6.06 4.49
N TYR A 121 9.26 -6.34 3.20
CA TYR A 121 8.43 -7.35 2.56
C TYR A 121 9.23 -8.25 1.61
N GLY A 122 8.95 -9.56 1.70
CA GLY A 122 9.56 -10.62 0.89
C GLY A 122 10.69 -11.37 1.62
N ASP A 123 10.94 -12.61 1.16
CA ASP A 123 12.10 -13.43 1.54
C ASP A 123 12.65 -14.13 0.27
N PRO A 124 13.75 -13.65 -0.34
CA PRO A 124 14.52 -12.46 0.06
C PRO A 124 13.73 -11.16 -0.12
N ALA A 125 14.04 -10.15 0.69
CA ALA A 125 13.36 -8.85 0.63
C ALA A 125 13.46 -8.25 -0.78
N PHE A 126 12.34 -7.72 -1.28
CA PHE A 126 12.29 -7.04 -2.57
C PHE A 126 11.45 -5.76 -2.53
N TYR A 127 10.78 -5.49 -1.42
CA TYR A 127 9.98 -4.29 -1.21
C TYR A 127 9.98 -3.86 0.25
N GLY A 128 9.75 -2.59 0.53
CA GLY A 128 9.47 -2.09 1.87
C GLY A 128 9.43 -0.58 1.92
N GLN A 129 9.38 0.00 3.11
CA GLN A 129 9.26 1.45 3.30
C GLN A 129 10.13 1.93 4.45
N VAL A 130 10.71 3.11 4.27
CA VAL A 130 11.36 3.88 5.32
C VAL A 130 10.60 5.17 5.57
N THR A 131 10.59 5.61 6.82
CA THR A 131 9.89 6.82 7.24
C THR A 131 10.78 7.69 8.11
N ARG A 132 10.67 9.00 7.94
CA ARG A 132 11.29 9.98 8.83
C ARG A 132 10.35 11.17 8.93
N ASP A 133 9.90 11.46 10.14
CA ASP A 133 8.89 12.50 10.38
C ASP A 133 7.66 12.25 9.48
N ASN A 134 7.32 13.19 8.59
CA ASN A 134 6.23 13.05 7.63
C ASN A 134 6.66 12.48 6.26
N ALA A 135 7.97 12.28 6.03
CA ALA A 135 8.48 11.75 4.77
C ALA A 135 8.36 10.22 4.72
N GLN A 136 7.71 9.70 3.68
CA GLN A 136 7.55 8.26 3.45
C GLN A 136 8.16 7.87 2.11
N LEU A 137 9.12 6.94 2.10
CA LEU A 137 9.81 6.49 0.90
C LEU A 137 9.70 4.97 0.78
N ALA A 138 9.00 4.51 -0.26
CA ALA A 138 8.85 3.11 -0.57
C ALA A 138 10.00 2.65 -1.48
N LEU A 139 10.70 1.59 -1.07
CA LEU A 139 11.85 1.04 -1.77
C LEU A 139 11.42 -0.23 -2.49
N ARG A 140 11.64 -0.28 -3.80
CA ARG A 140 11.37 -1.46 -4.63
C ARG A 140 12.63 -1.93 -5.34
N LEU A 141 12.99 -3.19 -5.11
CA LEU A 141 14.06 -3.83 -5.85
C LEU A 141 13.65 -3.98 -7.33
N VAL A 142 14.47 -3.45 -8.22
CA VAL A 142 14.34 -3.61 -9.68
C VAL A 142 15.72 -3.92 -10.24
N CYS A 143 15.84 -5.08 -10.90
CA CYS A 143 17.10 -5.57 -11.47
C CYS A 143 17.25 -5.23 -12.96
N GLU A 144 16.23 -4.62 -13.57
CA GLU A 144 16.20 -4.22 -14.97
C GLU A 144 16.27 -2.69 -15.12
N PRO A 145 16.69 -2.16 -16.29
CA PRO A 145 16.68 -0.72 -16.53
C PRO A 145 15.27 -0.13 -16.44
N VAL A 146 15.06 0.80 -15.50
CA VAL A 146 13.81 1.57 -15.39
C VAL A 146 13.75 2.70 -16.41
N PHE A 147 14.90 3.32 -16.69
CA PHE A 147 15.02 4.46 -17.59
C PHE A 147 15.56 4.00 -18.94
N VAL A 148 15.08 4.64 -20.01
CA VAL A 148 15.57 4.39 -21.37
C VAL A 148 16.88 5.15 -21.57
N GLY A 149 17.94 4.43 -21.91
CA GLY A 149 19.26 5.01 -22.17
C GLY A 149 19.85 5.73 -20.95
N ASP A 150 20.43 6.89 -21.18
CA ASP A 150 21.13 7.73 -20.18
C ASP A 150 20.28 8.90 -19.68
N ILE A 151 18.96 8.90 -19.93
CA ILE A 151 18.10 10.05 -19.67
C ILE A 151 18.14 10.51 -18.20
N ARG A 152 18.32 9.58 -17.26
CA ARG A 152 18.42 9.91 -15.84
C ARG A 152 19.63 10.81 -15.56
N GLN A 153 20.77 10.51 -16.15
CA GLN A 153 22.01 11.27 -16.01
C GLN A 153 21.94 12.57 -16.81
N ARG A 154 21.49 12.49 -18.07
CA ARG A 154 21.44 13.63 -18.99
C ARG A 154 20.49 14.74 -18.54
N GLU A 155 19.34 14.37 -17.96
CA GLU A 155 18.30 15.31 -17.52
C GLU A 155 18.28 15.50 -15.99
N HIS A 156 19.22 14.89 -15.26
CA HIS A 156 19.27 14.93 -13.80
C HIS A 156 17.93 14.58 -13.12
N LEU A 157 17.28 13.51 -13.57
CA LEU A 157 15.93 13.15 -13.10
C LEU A 157 15.93 12.85 -11.59
N LEU A 158 15.12 13.62 -10.86
CA LEU A 158 14.92 13.46 -9.42
C LEU A 158 13.91 12.34 -9.13
N SER A 159 14.15 11.56 -8.07
CA SER A 159 13.25 10.48 -7.64
C SER A 159 12.28 10.91 -6.54
N ALA A 160 12.66 11.91 -5.74
CA ALA A 160 11.83 12.47 -4.68
C ALA A 160 12.27 13.90 -4.39
N GLY A 161 11.32 14.73 -3.96
CA GLY A 161 11.58 16.02 -3.31
C GLY A 161 11.15 15.93 -1.86
N ILE A 162 12.02 16.35 -0.94
CA ILE A 162 11.72 16.42 0.50
C ILE A 162 11.95 17.86 0.92
N THR A 163 10.94 18.48 1.51
CA THR A 163 10.97 19.87 1.94
C THR A 163 11.07 19.95 3.46
N VAL A 164 11.71 21.00 3.94
CA VAL A 164 11.70 21.44 5.33
C VAL A 164 11.15 22.87 5.37
N ASP A 165 10.75 23.33 6.55
CA ASP A 165 10.00 24.57 6.69
C ASP A 165 10.90 25.81 6.58
N THR A 166 12.20 25.65 6.91
CA THR A 166 13.14 26.78 7.00
C THR A 166 14.47 26.52 6.30
N ALA A 167 15.14 27.59 5.89
CA ALA A 167 16.48 27.51 5.31
C ALA A 167 17.54 27.03 6.32
N ASP A 168 17.35 27.29 7.61
CA ASP A 168 18.25 26.82 8.66
C ASP A 168 18.20 25.30 8.81
N GLU A 169 17.02 24.69 8.67
CA GLU A 169 16.87 23.23 8.67
C GLU A 169 17.57 22.59 7.46
N ILE A 170 17.53 23.24 6.28
CA ILE A 170 18.30 22.78 5.10
C ILE A 170 19.80 22.76 5.44
N LYS A 171 20.30 23.84 6.05
CA LYS A 171 21.72 23.94 6.42
C LYS A 171 22.10 22.89 7.47
N GLN A 172 21.25 22.65 8.46
CA GLN A 172 21.49 21.63 9.47
C GLN A 172 21.51 20.22 8.85
N LEU A 173 20.55 19.89 7.98
CA LEU A 173 20.54 18.61 7.26
C LEU A 173 21.79 18.44 6.40
N PHE A 174 22.20 19.48 5.66
CA PHE A 174 23.42 19.47 4.86
C PHE A 174 24.65 19.13 5.71
N LEU A 175 24.85 19.83 6.84
CA LEU A 175 26.00 19.59 7.72
C LEU A 175 25.96 18.19 8.35
N ASN A 176 24.79 17.72 8.78
CA ASN A 176 24.63 16.38 9.34
C ASN A 176 24.96 15.28 8.31
N PHE A 177 24.45 15.41 7.08
CA PHE A 177 24.72 14.48 6.00
C PHE A 177 26.18 14.52 5.55
N GLN A 178 26.78 15.71 5.49
CA GLN A 178 28.22 15.85 5.24
C GLN A 178 29.05 15.15 6.31
N ALA A 179 28.74 15.35 7.60
CA ALA A 179 29.41 14.68 8.71
C ALA A 179 29.21 13.15 8.70
N ALA A 180 28.06 12.67 8.22
CA ALA A 180 27.79 11.25 8.02
C ALA A 180 28.46 10.65 6.76
N GLY A 181 29.14 11.47 5.95
CA GLY A 181 29.80 11.05 4.70
C GLY A 181 28.83 10.73 3.57
N VAL A 182 27.66 11.38 3.54
CA VAL A 182 26.70 11.27 2.43
C VAL A 182 27.24 12.01 1.20
N PRO A 183 27.23 11.40 0.01
CA PRO A 183 27.64 12.08 -1.21
C PRO A 183 26.58 13.10 -1.64
N PHE A 184 27.04 14.25 -2.11
CA PHE A 184 26.23 15.26 -2.78
C PHE A 184 26.59 15.28 -4.27
N HIS A 185 25.60 15.52 -5.14
CA HIS A 185 25.75 15.59 -6.60
C HIS A 185 25.60 17.03 -7.07
#